data_AF-A0A5B9CRL2-F1
#
_entry.id   AF-A0A5B9CRL2-F1
#
_cell.length_a   1.000
_cell.length_b   1.000
_cell.length_c   1.000
_cell.angle_alpha   90.00
_cell.angle_beta   90.00
_cell.angle_gamma   90.00
#
_symmetry.space_group_name_H-M   'P 1'
#
loop_
_entity.id
_entity.type
_entity.pdbx_description
1 polymer ?
#
loop_
_entity_poly.entity_id
_entity_poly.type
_entity_poly.pdbx_seq_one_letter_code
_entity_poly.pdbx_strand_id
1 'polypeptide(L)'
;PGTFQCLPNLQKLNLDSNKLTNISQETVNAWISLISITLSGNMWECTRSICPLFNWLKNFKGNKESTMICAGPKHIQGEKVSDAVETYNICAEIPMVVTEKPYQVPKTQQRPIFIPKPTIPKVEDYEPTSFTPSPSPDFPTSGPEPEYEHVSFHKIIAGSVALFLSVAMILLVIYVSWKRYPASMKQLQQHSLMKRRRKKARESERQMNSPL
;
A
#
# COMPACT_ATOMS: atom_id res chain seq x y z
N PRO A 1 2.72 -3.75 21.98
CA PRO A 1 4.20 -3.76 21.88
C PRO A 1 4.69 -4.99 21.09
N GLY A 2 5.52 -4.77 20.06
CA GLY A 2 6.33 -5.83 19.44
C GLY A 2 5.65 -6.91 18.59
N THR A 3 4.42 -6.74 18.09
CA THR A 3 3.64 -7.81 17.42
C THR A 3 4.40 -8.55 16.30
N PHE A 4 5.29 -7.87 15.57
CA PHE A 4 6.03 -8.46 14.45
C PHE A 4 7.50 -8.79 14.77
N GLN A 5 7.99 -8.54 15.99
CA GLN A 5 9.40 -8.79 16.35
C GLN A 5 9.78 -10.28 16.30
N CYS A 6 8.82 -11.17 16.54
CA CYS A 6 9.04 -12.62 16.50
C CYS A 6 8.91 -13.23 15.08
N LEU A 7 8.75 -12.41 14.04
CA LEU A 7 8.51 -12.84 12.67
C LEU A 7 9.59 -12.33 11.70
N PRO A 8 10.87 -12.68 11.90
CA PRO A 8 11.98 -12.14 11.11
C PRO A 8 11.89 -12.51 9.62
N ASN A 9 11.31 -13.68 9.31
CA ASN A 9 11.21 -14.21 7.94
C ASN A 9 9.87 -13.87 7.27
N LEU A 10 9.09 -12.92 7.81
CA LEU A 10 7.79 -12.56 7.24
C LEU A 10 7.98 -11.89 5.88
N GLN A 11 7.48 -12.53 4.82
CA GLN A 11 7.64 -12.06 3.45
C GLN A 11 6.41 -11.32 2.91
N LYS A 12 5.20 -11.77 3.27
CA LYS A 12 3.94 -11.22 2.77
C LYS A 12 3.08 -10.79 3.93
N LEU A 13 2.58 -9.56 3.90
CA LEU A 13 1.73 -8.99 4.93
C LEU A 13 0.51 -8.32 4.30
N ASN A 14 -0.67 -8.86 4.58
CA ASN A 14 -1.93 -8.25 4.19
C ASN A 14 -2.59 -7.63 5.43
N LEU A 15 -2.78 -6.31 5.39
CA LEU A 15 -3.48 -5.53 6.41
C LEU A 15 -4.65 -4.75 5.82
N ASP A 16 -5.14 -5.12 4.64
CA ASP A 16 -6.24 -4.43 3.99
C ASP A 16 -7.53 -4.47 4.82
N SER A 17 -8.38 -3.44 4.64
CA SER A 17 -9.74 -3.37 5.19
C SER A 17 -9.82 -3.56 6.72
N ASN A 18 -8.79 -3.09 7.43
CA ASN A 18 -8.77 -3.02 8.88
C ASN A 18 -9.12 -1.61 9.36
N LYS A 19 -8.98 -1.36 10.67
CA LYS A 19 -9.24 -0.06 11.30
C LYS A 19 -7.95 0.61 11.75
N LEU A 20 -6.86 0.39 11.02
CA LEU A 20 -5.57 0.99 11.36
C LEU A 20 -5.60 2.49 11.07
N THR A 21 -5.08 3.27 12.01
CA THR A 21 -4.97 4.73 11.88
C THR A 21 -3.54 5.18 11.66
N ASN A 22 -2.57 4.46 12.23
CA ASN A 22 -1.15 4.66 12.04
C ASN A 22 -0.39 3.33 12.25
N ILE A 23 0.88 3.34 11.89
CA ILE A 23 1.82 2.26 12.20
C ILE A 23 3.04 2.89 12.86
N SER A 24 3.44 2.35 14.01
CA SER A 24 4.57 2.85 14.79
C SER A 24 5.93 2.57 14.13
N GLN A 25 6.95 3.34 14.51
CA GLN A 25 8.32 3.10 14.06
C GLN A 25 8.83 1.71 14.43
N GLU A 26 8.50 1.22 15.64
CA GLU A 26 8.90 -0.12 16.09
C GLU A 26 8.31 -1.22 15.21
N THR A 27 7.07 -1.03 14.74
CA THR A 27 6.38 -1.99 13.87
C THR A 27 7.06 -2.08 12.51
N VAL A 28 7.34 -0.94 11.86
CA VAL A 28 7.98 -0.93 10.53
C VAL A 28 9.43 -1.43 10.58
N ASN A 29 10.12 -1.24 11.71
CA ASN A 29 11.47 -1.77 11.92
C ASN A 29 11.51 -3.30 11.98
N ALA A 30 10.41 -3.95 12.36
CA ALA A 30 10.31 -5.41 12.39
C ALA A 30 10.06 -6.03 10.99
N TRP A 31 9.70 -5.24 9.99
CA TRP A 31 9.40 -5.71 8.63
C TRP A 31 10.67 -5.84 7.77
N ILE A 32 11.61 -6.66 8.22
CA ILE A 32 12.97 -6.75 7.66
C ILE A 32 13.01 -7.54 6.34
N SER A 33 12.27 -8.66 6.26
CA SER A 33 12.28 -9.57 5.09
C SER A 33 11.04 -9.45 4.21
N LEU A 34 10.28 -8.38 4.37
CA LEU A 34 9.03 -8.19 3.64
C LEU A 34 9.31 -7.95 2.15
N ILE A 35 8.54 -8.60 1.28
CA ILE A 35 8.58 -8.44 -0.18
C ILE A 35 7.23 -8.01 -0.75
N SER A 36 6.14 -8.16 0.01
CA SER A 36 4.80 -7.75 -0.41
C SER A 36 3.99 -7.24 0.78
N ILE A 37 3.34 -6.10 0.60
CA ILE A 37 2.48 -5.49 1.61
C ILE A 37 1.22 -4.88 0.99
N THR A 38 0.09 -5.05 1.67
CA THR A 38 -1.19 -4.40 1.32
C THR A 38 -1.79 -3.72 2.54
N LEU A 39 -2.28 -2.48 2.34
CA LEU A 39 -2.63 -1.50 3.40
C LEU A 39 -3.89 -0.68 3.06
N SER A 40 -4.59 -1.02 1.99
CA SER A 40 -5.80 -0.32 1.52
C SER A 40 -6.98 -0.49 2.48
N GLY A 41 -7.98 0.40 2.40
CA GLY A 41 -9.20 0.27 3.19
C GLY A 41 -9.03 0.46 4.71
N ASN A 42 -7.94 1.09 5.15
CA ASN A 42 -7.71 1.47 6.54
C ASN A 42 -8.09 2.94 6.79
N MET A 43 -8.19 3.33 8.06
CA MET A 43 -8.57 4.67 8.51
C MET A 43 -7.35 5.58 8.72
N TRP A 44 -6.49 5.74 7.71
CA TRP A 44 -5.21 6.44 7.87
C TRP A 44 -5.37 7.88 8.35
N GLU A 45 -4.73 8.19 9.48
CA GLU A 45 -4.67 9.55 10.03
C GLU A 45 -3.41 10.23 9.48
N CYS A 46 -3.59 11.07 8.48
CA CYS A 46 -2.54 11.81 7.79
C CYS A 46 -2.09 13.02 8.62
N THR A 47 -1.48 12.72 9.76
CA THR A 47 -0.77 13.66 10.63
C THR A 47 0.67 13.18 10.81
N ARG A 48 1.43 13.75 11.75
CA ARG A 48 2.82 13.33 11.98
C ARG A 48 2.96 11.83 12.32
N SER A 49 1.91 11.19 12.83
CA SER A 49 1.90 9.75 13.15
C SER A 49 2.03 8.85 11.93
N ILE A 50 1.73 9.32 10.71
CA ILE A 50 1.85 8.51 9.49
C ILE A 50 3.28 8.39 8.99
N CYS A 51 4.18 9.26 9.45
CA CYS A 51 5.50 9.43 8.88
C CYS A 51 6.42 8.21 8.96
N PRO A 52 6.44 7.41 10.06
CA PRO A 52 7.20 6.17 10.08
C PRO A 52 6.82 5.22 8.95
N LEU A 53 5.51 5.04 8.72
CA LEU A 53 4.98 4.20 7.66
C LEU A 53 5.29 4.77 6.28
N PHE A 54 5.04 6.06 6.06
CA PHE A 54 5.29 6.72 4.79
C PHE A 54 6.77 6.64 4.38
N ASN A 55 7.68 6.94 5.32
CA ASN A 55 9.11 6.87 5.08
C ASN A 55 9.58 5.44 4.79
N TRP A 56 9.04 4.45 5.50
CA TRP A 56 9.34 3.05 5.22
C TRP A 56 8.86 2.65 3.82
N LEU A 57 7.62 2.99 3.45
CA LEU A 57 7.04 2.69 2.13
C LEU A 57 7.74 3.40 0.97
N LYS A 58 8.32 4.59 1.21
CA LYS A 58 9.13 5.31 0.23
C LYS A 58 10.39 4.54 -0.14
N ASN A 59 11.02 3.87 0.83
CA ASN A 59 12.23 3.06 0.64
C ASN A 59 11.95 1.59 0.29
N PHE A 60 10.71 1.14 0.49
CA PHE A 60 10.30 -0.23 0.21
C PHE A 60 10.33 -0.55 -1.29
N LYS A 61 11.16 -1.54 -1.66
CA LYS A 61 11.36 -2.02 -3.05
C LYS A 61 10.48 -3.21 -3.44
N GLY A 62 9.75 -3.79 -2.48
CA GLY A 62 8.83 -4.90 -2.74
C GLY A 62 7.52 -4.45 -3.39
N ASN A 63 6.61 -5.39 -3.60
CA ASN A 63 5.29 -5.11 -4.13
C ASN A 63 4.41 -4.39 -3.09
N LYS A 64 3.96 -3.17 -3.40
CA LYS A 64 2.98 -2.40 -2.63
C LYS A 64 1.74 -2.19 -3.48
N GLU A 65 0.75 -3.04 -3.29
CA GLU A 65 -0.40 -3.14 -4.21
C GLU A 65 -1.53 -2.15 -3.87
N SER A 66 -1.40 -1.41 -2.76
CA SER A 66 -2.49 -0.61 -2.20
C SER A 66 -2.27 0.90 -2.31
N THR A 67 -3.25 1.61 -2.89
CA THR A 67 -3.38 3.06 -2.72
C THR A 67 -3.92 3.36 -1.31
N MET A 68 -3.09 3.94 -0.46
CA MET A 68 -3.54 4.41 0.86
C MET A 68 -4.23 5.77 0.72
N ILE A 69 -5.38 5.91 1.36
CA ILE A 69 -6.21 7.14 1.34
C ILE A 69 -6.34 7.66 2.78
N CYS A 70 -6.20 8.96 2.97
CA CYS A 70 -6.37 9.64 4.25
C CYS A 70 -7.84 9.60 4.67
N ALA A 71 -8.11 9.06 5.87
CA ALA A 71 -9.42 9.14 6.51
C ALA A 71 -9.56 10.41 7.36
N GLY A 72 -8.45 10.96 7.83
CA GLY A 72 -8.40 12.20 8.58
C GLY A 72 -7.03 12.86 8.50
N PRO A 73 -6.91 14.13 8.94
CA PRO A 73 -7.97 15.01 9.41
C PRO A 73 -8.95 15.44 8.30
N LYS A 74 -10.14 15.96 8.68
CA LYS A 74 -11.27 16.26 7.78
C LYS A 74 -10.92 17.07 6.52
N HIS A 75 -9.93 17.95 6.60
CA HIS A 75 -9.56 18.84 5.49
C HIS A 75 -8.75 18.15 4.39
N ILE A 76 -8.14 16.97 4.66
CA ILE A 76 -7.39 16.15 3.70
C ILE A 76 -8.02 14.76 3.51
N GLN A 77 -9.24 14.59 4.00
CA GLN A 77 -9.94 13.32 3.90
C GLN A 77 -10.24 12.99 2.43
N GLY A 78 -9.96 11.75 2.03
CA GLY A 78 -10.13 11.28 0.66
C GLY A 78 -8.91 11.52 -0.25
N GLU A 79 -7.90 12.25 0.21
CA GLU A 79 -6.64 12.40 -0.52
C GLU A 79 -5.76 11.15 -0.40
N LYS A 80 -4.89 10.91 -1.39
CA LYS A 80 -3.87 9.85 -1.28
C LYS A 80 -2.87 10.24 -0.21
N VAL A 81 -2.43 9.26 0.58
CA VAL A 81 -1.46 9.50 1.66
C VAL A 81 -0.16 10.11 1.13
N SER A 82 0.34 9.65 -0.02
CA SER A 82 1.55 10.21 -0.65
C SER A 82 1.39 11.69 -0.95
N ASP A 83 0.29 12.03 -1.61
CA ASP A 83 0.04 13.36 -2.15
C ASP A 83 -0.20 14.33 -0.99
N ALA A 84 -0.96 13.90 0.04
CA ALA A 84 -1.20 14.70 1.23
C ALA A 84 0.09 14.94 2.03
N VAL A 85 0.93 13.92 2.24
CA VAL A 85 2.18 14.07 2.99
C VAL A 85 3.13 15.07 2.33
N GLU A 86 3.24 15.01 1.00
CA GLU A 86 4.09 15.91 0.22
C GLU A 86 3.50 17.32 0.14
N THR A 87 2.21 17.45 -0.16
CA THR A 87 1.51 18.73 -0.34
C THR A 87 1.48 19.56 0.94
N TYR A 88 1.15 18.93 2.08
CA TYR A 88 1.04 19.61 3.37
C TYR A 88 2.34 19.54 4.19
N ASN A 89 3.41 19.03 3.59
CA ASN A 89 4.73 18.90 4.22
C ASN A 89 4.70 18.20 5.59
N ILE A 90 3.79 17.22 5.75
CA ILE A 90 3.44 16.60 7.03
C ILE A 90 4.66 15.97 7.69
N CYS A 91 5.55 15.39 6.88
CA CYS A 91 6.69 14.64 7.35
C CYS A 91 8.02 15.40 7.31
N ALA A 92 8.03 16.69 6.95
CA ALA A 92 9.25 17.47 6.96
C ALA A 92 9.85 17.61 8.35
N GLU A 93 11.18 17.60 8.39
CA GLU A 93 11.93 17.91 9.60
C GLU A 93 11.67 19.37 9.97
N ILE A 94 11.11 19.57 11.15
CA ILE A 94 11.01 20.91 11.73
C ILE A 94 12.44 21.26 12.17
N PRO A 95 13.05 22.36 11.69
CA PRO A 95 14.28 22.84 12.30
C PRO A 95 13.96 23.14 13.77
N MET A 96 14.59 22.42 14.68
CA MET A 96 14.41 22.62 16.11
C MET A 96 14.98 24.01 16.47
N VAL A 97 14.11 25.03 16.45
CA VAL A 97 14.38 26.25 17.21
C VAL A 97 14.23 25.85 18.67
N VAL A 98 15.36 25.52 19.30
CA VAL A 98 15.47 25.34 20.75
C VAL A 98 15.09 26.67 21.38
N THR A 99 13.79 26.86 21.63
CA THR A 99 13.30 27.94 22.48
C THR A 99 13.45 27.44 23.90
N GLU A 100 14.63 27.68 24.47
CA GLU A 100 14.87 27.52 25.90
C GLU A 100 13.91 28.45 26.67
N LYS A 101 12.79 27.90 27.16
CA LYS A 101 12.02 28.51 28.24
C LYS A 101 12.43 27.84 29.55
N PRO A 102 13.06 28.56 30.49
CA PRO A 102 13.51 27.98 31.74
C PRO A 102 12.31 27.72 32.65
N TYR A 103 11.95 26.45 32.83
CA TYR A 103 11.00 26.04 33.87
C TYR A 103 11.78 25.74 35.17
N GLN A 104 11.52 26.54 36.21
CA GLN A 104 12.08 26.38 37.55
C GLN A 104 11.59 25.07 38.19
N VAL A 105 12.54 24.28 38.71
CA VAL A 105 12.26 23.12 39.57
C VAL A 105 12.23 23.56 41.04
N PRO A 106 11.24 23.16 41.86
CA PRO A 106 11.19 23.49 43.28
C PRO A 106 12.35 22.89 44.10
N LYS A 107 12.93 23.73 44.98
CA LYS A 107 14.10 23.47 45.84
C LYS A 107 13.84 22.40 46.89
N THR A 108 14.74 21.42 47.01
CA THR A 108 14.92 20.62 48.24
C THR A 108 16.42 20.61 48.62
N GLN A 109 16.68 20.65 49.93
CA GLN A 109 17.86 21.22 50.62
C GLN A 109 19.21 20.48 50.42
N GLN A 110 20.33 21.24 50.48
CA GLN A 110 21.73 20.79 50.39
C GLN A 110 22.44 20.75 51.76
N ARG A 111 23.26 19.69 52.02
CA ARG A 111 24.74 19.68 52.28
C ARG A 111 25.19 18.41 53.05
N PRO A 112 26.50 18.03 53.05
CA PRO A 112 27.64 18.49 52.24
C PRO A 112 28.40 17.37 51.49
N ILE A 113 29.29 17.80 50.58
CA ILE A 113 30.12 17.03 49.64
C ILE A 113 31.35 16.39 50.32
N PHE A 114 31.65 15.14 49.95
CA PHE A 114 32.99 14.52 50.00
C PHE A 114 33.29 13.86 48.65
N ILE A 115 34.40 14.25 48.02
CA ILE A 115 34.87 13.76 46.71
C ILE A 115 35.90 12.65 46.93
N PRO A 116 35.75 11.45 46.35
CA PRO A 116 36.87 10.57 46.06
C PRO A 116 37.30 10.69 44.59
N LYS A 117 38.62 10.81 44.41
CA LYS A 117 39.38 10.97 43.17
C LYS A 117 39.53 9.62 42.44
N PRO A 118 39.26 9.51 41.12
CA PRO A 118 39.57 8.30 40.36
C PRO A 118 41.00 8.32 39.80
N THR A 119 41.69 7.21 39.99
CA THR A 119 43.07 6.92 39.54
C THR A 119 43.09 6.36 38.12
N ILE A 120 44.04 6.85 37.31
CA ILE A 120 44.42 6.43 35.96
C ILE A 120 45.01 5.00 35.96
N PRO A 121 44.79 4.19 34.91
CA PRO A 121 45.92 3.48 34.30
C PRO A 121 46.00 3.60 32.75
N LYS A 122 47.10 4.25 32.33
CA LYS A 122 48.03 4.03 31.20
C LYS A 122 47.63 3.25 29.93
N VAL A 123 47.58 4.03 28.85
CA VAL A 123 47.98 3.86 27.43
C VAL A 123 48.71 2.57 27.01
N GLU A 124 48.27 1.98 25.88
CA GLU A 124 49.12 1.26 24.93
C GLU A 124 48.73 1.65 23.49
N ASP A 125 49.75 1.77 22.65
CA ASP A 125 49.90 2.68 21.51
C ASP A 125 50.25 1.86 20.27
N TYR A 126 49.48 1.94 19.17
CA TYR A 126 49.96 1.54 17.83
C TYR A 126 49.34 2.42 16.73
N GLU A 127 50.25 2.92 15.90
CA GLU A 127 50.18 3.91 14.81
C GLU A 127 49.36 3.47 13.56
N PRO A 128 48.87 4.42 12.71
CA PRO A 128 48.12 4.10 11.49
C PRO A 128 49.04 3.96 10.27
N THR A 129 48.90 2.88 9.48
CA THR A 129 49.57 2.72 8.19
C THR A 129 48.58 2.72 7.03
N SER A 130 48.78 3.64 6.10
CA SER A 130 48.09 3.83 4.82
C SER A 130 48.67 2.93 3.72
N PHE A 131 47.86 2.27 2.87
CA PHE A 131 48.18 1.98 1.46
C PHE A 131 46.91 1.82 0.59
N THR A 132 47.03 2.22 -0.68
CA THR A 132 46.03 2.54 -1.72
C THR A 132 45.66 1.32 -2.63
N PRO A 133 44.94 1.41 -3.79
CA PRO A 133 43.81 0.52 -4.14
C PRO A 133 44.04 -0.42 -5.36
N SER A 134 42.96 -1.11 -5.79
CA SER A 134 42.68 -1.71 -7.14
C SER A 134 42.80 -3.26 -7.25
N PRO A 135 42.23 -3.96 -8.27
CA PRO A 135 40.85 -3.96 -8.83
C PRO A 135 40.21 -5.38 -8.87
N SER A 136 38.91 -5.48 -9.22
CA SER A 136 38.21 -6.74 -9.58
C SER A 136 38.78 -7.41 -10.85
N PRO A 137 38.58 -8.74 -11.06
CA PRO A 137 37.54 -9.16 -12.04
C PRO A 137 36.87 -10.55 -11.82
N ASP A 138 35.64 -10.63 -12.35
CA ASP A 138 34.99 -11.73 -13.10
C ASP A 138 34.60 -13.10 -12.50
N PHE A 139 33.31 -13.40 -12.70
CA PHE A 139 32.66 -14.71 -12.76
C PHE A 139 33.08 -15.50 -14.03
N PRO A 140 32.95 -16.85 -14.01
CA PRO A 140 31.96 -17.45 -14.92
C PRO A 140 31.14 -18.63 -14.36
N THR A 141 29.85 -18.55 -14.69
CA THR A 141 28.74 -19.50 -14.88
C THR A 141 29.02 -21.01 -15.06
N SER A 142 28.23 -21.88 -14.40
CA SER A 142 27.38 -22.91 -15.06
C SER A 142 26.60 -23.79 -14.06
N GLY A 143 25.26 -23.77 -14.15
CA GLY A 143 24.34 -24.66 -13.43
C GLY A 143 22.89 -24.15 -13.56
N PRO A 144 21.91 -25.01 -13.91
CA PRO A 144 20.77 -24.65 -14.77
C PRO A 144 19.79 -23.68 -14.10
N GLU A 145 19.48 -22.59 -14.79
CA GLU A 145 18.35 -21.73 -14.43
C GLU A 145 17.03 -22.48 -14.62
N PRO A 146 16.08 -22.40 -13.68
CA PRO A 146 14.70 -22.72 -13.96
C PRO A 146 14.12 -21.64 -14.87
N GLU A 147 14.17 -21.88 -16.17
CA GLU A 147 13.43 -21.14 -17.18
C GLU A 147 11.93 -21.43 -17.01
N TYR A 148 11.28 -20.79 -16.04
CA TYR A 148 9.82 -20.78 -15.91
C TYR A 148 9.33 -19.39 -15.44
N GLU A 149 8.36 -18.87 -16.19
CA GLU A 149 7.51 -17.69 -15.91
C GLU A 149 8.01 -16.27 -16.25
N HIS A 150 8.45 -16.04 -17.49
CA HIS A 150 8.33 -14.69 -18.10
C HIS A 150 7.57 -14.63 -19.44
N VAL A 151 7.10 -15.78 -19.95
CA VAL A 151 6.38 -15.85 -21.24
C VAL A 151 4.84 -15.82 -21.08
N SER A 152 4.32 -15.84 -19.85
CA SER A 152 2.87 -15.92 -19.58
C SER A 152 2.20 -14.58 -19.29
N PHE A 153 2.88 -13.64 -18.61
CA PHE A 153 2.25 -12.35 -18.25
C PHE A 153 1.86 -11.53 -19.48
N HIS A 154 2.72 -11.45 -20.49
CA HIS A 154 2.40 -10.71 -21.73
C HIS A 154 1.24 -11.34 -22.51
N LYS A 155 1.05 -12.66 -22.43
CA LYS A 155 -0.08 -13.37 -23.08
C LYS A 155 -1.39 -13.12 -22.34
N ILE A 156 -1.35 -13.08 -21.00
CA ILE A 156 -2.52 -12.76 -20.16
C ILE A 156 -2.91 -11.29 -20.32
N ILE A 157 -1.94 -10.37 -20.30
CA ILE A 157 -2.16 -8.94 -20.49
C ILE A 157 -2.70 -8.66 -21.89
N ALA A 158 -2.08 -9.19 -22.95
CA ALA A 158 -2.57 -9.03 -24.32
C ALA A 158 -3.99 -9.61 -24.53
N GLY A 159 -4.28 -10.77 -23.93
CA GLY A 159 -5.62 -11.37 -23.95
C GLY A 159 -6.66 -10.50 -23.25
N SER A 160 -6.33 -9.95 -22.07
CA SER A 160 -7.23 -9.07 -21.32
C SER A 160 -7.52 -7.76 -22.04
N VAL A 161 -6.50 -7.16 -22.68
CA VAL A 161 -6.64 -5.93 -23.46
C VAL A 161 -7.51 -6.17 -24.70
N ALA A 162 -7.29 -7.26 -25.43
CA ALA A 162 -8.10 -7.61 -26.60
C ALA A 162 -9.58 -7.84 -26.21
N LEU A 163 -9.83 -8.54 -25.11
CA LEU A 163 -11.18 -8.77 -24.60
C LEU A 163 -11.84 -7.45 -24.18
N PHE A 164 -11.14 -6.59 -23.44
CA PHE A 164 -11.66 -5.28 -23.04
C PHE A 164 -12.02 -4.38 -24.23
N LEU A 165 -11.12 -4.28 -25.23
CA LEU A 165 -11.37 -3.50 -26.44
C LEU A 165 -12.55 -4.07 -27.24
N SER A 166 -12.69 -5.40 -27.32
CA SER A 166 -13.83 -6.02 -28.00
C SER A 166 -15.16 -5.67 -27.32
N VAL A 167 -15.23 -5.72 -25.99
CA VAL A 167 -16.41 -5.36 -25.22
C VAL A 167 -16.73 -3.87 -25.37
N ALA A 168 -15.70 -3.01 -25.30
CA ALA A 168 -15.86 -1.56 -25.47
C ALA A 168 -16.42 -1.21 -26.86
N MET A 169 -15.94 -1.88 -27.92
CA MET A 169 -16.45 -1.69 -29.28
C MET A 169 -17.91 -2.14 -29.40
N ILE A 170 -18.28 -3.28 -28.81
CA ILE A 170 -19.68 -3.75 -28.79
C ILE A 170 -20.58 -2.73 -28.07
N LEU A 171 -20.17 -2.25 -26.90
CA LEU A 171 -20.94 -1.26 -26.14
C LEU A 171 -21.08 0.05 -26.89
N LEU A 172 -20.05 0.51 -27.59
CA LEU A 172 -20.09 1.73 -28.39
C LEU A 172 -21.04 1.57 -29.57
N VAL A 173 -21.00 0.44 -30.28
CA VAL A 173 -21.95 0.15 -31.36
C VAL A 173 -23.38 0.13 -30.81
N ILE A 174 -23.64 -0.57 -29.70
CA ILE A 174 -24.96 -0.59 -29.05
C ILE A 174 -25.39 0.84 -28.69
N TYR A 175 -24.51 1.63 -28.07
CA TYR A 175 -24.79 3.00 -27.67
C TYR A 175 -25.11 3.90 -28.87
N VAL A 176 -24.33 3.81 -29.95
CA VAL A 176 -24.56 4.57 -31.19
C VAL A 176 -25.84 4.11 -31.88
N SER A 177 -26.09 2.80 -31.95
CA SER A 177 -27.34 2.26 -32.49
C SER A 177 -28.55 2.71 -31.66
N TRP A 178 -28.43 2.79 -30.34
CA TRP A 178 -29.47 3.33 -29.46
C TRP A 178 -29.70 4.82 -29.70
N LYS A 179 -28.61 5.58 -29.84
CA LYS A 179 -28.67 7.03 -30.01
C LYS A 179 -29.17 7.42 -31.39
N ARG A 180 -28.82 6.67 -32.43
CA ARG A 180 -29.15 6.99 -33.83
C ARG A 180 -30.42 6.32 -34.34
N TYR A 181 -30.80 5.16 -33.78
CA TYR A 181 -32.00 4.41 -34.16
C TYR A 181 -32.88 4.05 -32.94
N PRO A 182 -33.36 5.04 -32.17
CA PRO A 182 -34.20 4.78 -31.00
C PRO A 182 -35.53 4.07 -31.35
N ALA A 183 -36.03 4.23 -32.58
CA ALA A 183 -37.25 3.57 -33.06
C ALA A 183 -37.06 2.04 -33.21
N SER A 184 -35.96 1.61 -33.81
CA SER A 184 -35.64 0.18 -34.01
C SER A 184 -35.44 -0.55 -32.67
N MET A 185 -34.86 0.12 -31.67
CA MET A 185 -34.71 -0.42 -30.32
C MET A 185 -36.04 -0.61 -29.60
N LYS A 186 -36.97 0.34 -29.75
CA LYS A 186 -38.34 0.21 -29.21
C LYS A 186 -39.06 -1.00 -29.80
N GLN A 187 -38.86 -1.29 -31.08
CA GLN A 187 -39.44 -2.46 -31.74
C GLN A 187 -38.86 -3.78 -31.18
N LEU A 188 -37.54 -3.84 -30.93
CA LEU A 188 -36.91 -5.00 -30.30
C LEU A 188 -37.43 -5.23 -28.88
N GLN A 189 -37.59 -4.14 -28.11
CA GLN A 189 -38.13 -4.20 -26.75
C GLN A 189 -39.59 -4.67 -26.75
N GLN A 190 -40.43 -4.17 -27.67
CA GLN A 190 -41.81 -4.63 -27.84
C GLN A 190 -41.88 -6.12 -28.20
N HIS A 191 -41.04 -6.59 -29.12
CA HIS A 191 -40.99 -8.00 -29.49
C HIS A 191 -40.54 -8.88 -28.32
N SER A 192 -39.57 -8.43 -27.53
CA SER A 192 -39.14 -9.14 -26.31
C SER A 192 -40.24 -9.21 -25.25
N LEU A 193 -40.98 -8.12 -25.03
CA LEU A 193 -42.11 -8.04 -24.11
C LEU A 193 -43.26 -8.94 -24.58
N MET A 194 -43.57 -8.95 -25.88
CA MET A 194 -44.58 -9.81 -26.47
C MET A 194 -44.21 -11.30 -26.36
N LYS A 195 -42.94 -11.66 -26.61
CA LYS A 195 -42.44 -13.02 -26.38
C LYS A 195 -42.55 -13.42 -24.90
N ARG A 196 -42.19 -12.52 -23.98
CA ARG A 196 -42.31 -12.76 -22.53
C ARG A 196 -43.77 -12.93 -22.09
N ARG A 197 -44.69 -12.12 -22.61
CA ARG A 197 -46.14 -12.26 -22.38
C ARG A 197 -46.67 -13.59 -22.91
N ARG A 198 -46.31 -13.98 -24.13
CA ARG A 198 -46.67 -15.29 -24.72
C ARG A 198 -46.15 -16.46 -23.90
N LYS A 199 -44.90 -16.38 -23.41
CA LYS A 199 -44.33 -17.42 -22.53
C LYS A 199 -45.10 -17.54 -21.22
N LYS A 200 -45.40 -16.41 -20.56
CA LYS A 200 -46.20 -16.37 -19.34
C LYS A 200 -47.63 -16.91 -19.53
N ALA A 201 -48.28 -16.58 -20.65
CA ALA A 201 -49.61 -17.10 -20.96
C ALA A 201 -49.60 -18.64 -21.11
N ARG A 202 -48.60 -19.18 -21.82
CA ARG A 202 -48.40 -20.64 -21.95
C ARG A 202 -48.11 -21.32 -20.61
N GLU A 203 -47.34 -20.67 -19.74
CA GLU A 203 -47.07 -21.17 -18.38
C GLU A 203 -48.33 -21.16 -17.50
N SER A 204 -49.12 -20.09 -17.56
CA SER A 204 -50.40 -19.98 -16.84
C SER A 204 -51.43 -21.01 -17.30
N GLU A 205 -51.53 -21.25 -18.61
CA GLU A 205 -52.42 -22.26 -19.19
C GLU A 205 -51.99 -23.68 -18.78
N ARG A 206 -50.68 -23.95 -18.75
CA ARG A 206 -50.12 -25.21 -18.28
C ARG A 206 -50.37 -25.45 -16.78
N GLN A 207 -50.36 -24.40 -15.97
CA GLN A 207 -50.73 -24.49 -14.54
C GLN A 207 -52.23 -24.77 -14.34
N MET A 208 -53.09 -24.21 -15.18
CA MET A 208 -54.55 -24.40 -15.10
C MET A 208 -54.99 -25.81 -15.53
N ASN A 209 -54.24 -26.44 -16.46
CA ASN A 209 -54.56 -27.75 -17.03
C ASN A 209 -53.82 -28.92 -16.35
N SER A 210 -53.16 -28.70 -15.22
CA SER A 210 -52.53 -29.79 -14.46
C SER A 210 -53.61 -30.48 -13.60
N PRO A 211 -53.89 -31.79 -13.81
CA PRO A 211 -54.79 -32.52 -12.92
C PRO A 211 -54.17 -32.61 -11.51
N LEU A 212 -55.01 -32.50 -10.48
CA LEU A 212 -54.65 -32.78 -9.08
C LEU A 212 -54.25 -34.25 -8.90
#